data_AF-A0A927X6Y4-F1
#
_entry.id   AF-A0A927X6Y4-F1
#
_cell.length_a   1.000
_cell.length_b   1.000
_cell.length_c   1.000
_cell.angle_alpha   90.00
_cell.angle_beta   90.00
_cell.angle_gamma   90.00
#
_symmetry.space_group_name_H-M   'P 1'
#
loop_
_entity.id
_entity.type
_entity.pdbx_description
1 polymer ?
#
loop_
_entity_poly.entity_id
_entity_poly.type
_entity_poly.pdbx_seq_one_letter_code
_entity_poly.pdbx_strand_id
1 'polypeptide(L)'
;MKKRLILAALLSVGVLVGCGNTGSSSEPSSEPTSSEVSSESSSEASSESSSEENSESSSEASSESSSEEQRPTWGSKSSPLSVAEAAELMKNFEQTGSWSEEKGYVTGVVKAVSGPNSHGGYNVDLEDSTHTFQIYSAKLEGETPAPVAGDTVIGFGYFTKYYQKYEIAWDEAKGDCFIVDVQHNDYPVSSSIVDSEGAASTKATITDLPTTAASGSTVTFTLTVEEGFNAKVEAGGKLLTSDSNSYSFIATSNNEVKVTITEAGAPLTESSITFADCGYENGEDVTSVTLDTSTTLSFENNGGNNSSKYYNTGTAIRIYGKNVFTVSSTQNIASVELTFSSNAPTEDKCVVTGGSLNYSTYVITCDANTKVVTLSNTASSGHFRLASVKVIYTAA
;
A
#
# COMPACT_ATOMS: atom_id res chain seq x y z
N MET A 1 23.60 45.86 10.32
CA MET A 1 22.63 46.30 9.30
C MET A 1 21.36 45.48 9.45
N LYS A 2 20.22 46.16 9.49
CA LYS A 2 18.90 45.63 9.89
C LYS A 2 18.35 44.65 8.85
N LYS A 3 18.03 43.42 9.25
CA LYS A 3 17.16 42.50 8.50
C LYS A 3 15.71 42.94 8.70
N ARG A 4 15.01 43.28 7.61
CA ARG A 4 13.57 43.52 7.63
C ARG A 4 12.86 42.20 7.34
N LEU A 5 12.11 41.75 8.33
CA LEU A 5 11.08 40.73 8.25
C LEU A 5 9.90 41.35 7.47
N ILE A 6 9.53 40.78 6.32
CA ILE A 6 8.26 41.11 5.66
C ILE A 6 7.32 39.94 5.93
N LEU A 7 6.39 40.19 6.84
CA LEU A 7 5.23 39.37 7.16
C LEU A 7 4.16 39.73 6.12
N ALA A 8 3.85 38.85 5.18
CA ALA A 8 2.73 39.02 4.25
C ALA A 8 1.52 38.27 4.82
N ALA A 9 0.62 39.03 5.45
CA ALA A 9 -0.71 38.57 5.80
C ALA A 9 -1.57 38.53 4.52
N LEU A 10 -2.00 37.33 4.12
CA LEU A 10 -3.04 37.15 3.12
C LEU A 10 -4.39 37.45 3.77
N LEU A 11 -4.86 38.69 3.60
CA LEU A 11 -6.24 39.07 3.87
C LEU A 11 -7.05 38.75 2.60
N SER A 12 -7.79 37.65 2.61
CA SER A 12 -8.77 37.33 1.58
C SER A 12 -9.98 38.26 1.74
N VAL A 13 -10.05 39.29 0.91
CA VAL A 13 -11.26 40.10 0.72
C VAL A 13 -12.20 39.31 -0.18
N GLY A 14 -13.11 38.55 0.43
CA GLY A 14 -14.27 38.01 -0.23
C GLY A 14 -15.25 39.13 -0.56
N VAL A 15 -15.37 39.49 -1.83
CA VAL A 15 -16.48 40.30 -2.34
C VAL A 15 -17.70 39.40 -2.47
N LEU A 16 -18.59 39.45 -1.47
CA LEU A 16 -19.89 38.82 -1.48
C LEU A 16 -20.91 39.79 -2.09
N VAL A 17 -21.42 39.46 -3.28
CA VAL A 17 -22.63 40.07 -3.86
C VAL A 17 -23.83 39.38 -3.21
N GLY A 18 -24.55 40.13 -2.38
CA GLY A 18 -25.79 39.68 -1.76
C GLY A 18 -27.01 40.02 -2.60
N CYS A 19 -27.90 39.04 -2.79
CA CYS A 19 -29.33 39.25 -2.99
C CYS A 19 -30.06 38.32 -2.02
N GLY A 20 -30.78 38.90 -1.07
CA GLY A 20 -31.48 38.17 -0.03
C GLY A 20 -32.76 37.50 -0.52
N ASN A 21 -33.16 36.44 0.19
CA ASN A 21 -34.56 36.14 0.37
C ASN A 21 -34.79 35.42 1.72
N THR A 22 -35.85 35.84 2.39
CA THR A 22 -36.28 35.52 3.75
C THR A 22 -37.18 34.28 3.81
N GLY A 23 -37.11 33.52 4.90
CA GLY A 23 -38.13 32.55 5.34
C GLY A 23 -37.52 31.36 6.09
N SER A 24 -37.36 31.41 7.41
CA SER A 24 -38.32 30.98 8.44
C SER A 24 -38.65 29.47 8.45
N SER A 25 -38.11 28.73 9.42
CA SER A 25 -38.85 28.08 10.52
C SER A 25 -38.29 26.72 11.00
N SER A 26 -38.24 26.60 12.34
CA SER A 26 -38.39 25.41 13.20
C SER A 26 -37.34 24.28 13.24
N GLU A 27 -36.56 24.32 14.34
CA GLU A 27 -36.19 23.20 15.25
C GLU A 27 -37.38 22.27 15.60
N PRO A 28 -37.19 21.01 16.11
CA PRO A 28 -36.32 20.72 17.27
C PRO A 28 -35.67 19.32 17.45
N SER A 29 -34.72 19.28 18.40
CA SER A 29 -34.52 18.31 19.50
C SER A 29 -34.61 16.80 19.27
N SER A 30 -33.54 16.07 19.63
CA SER A 30 -33.53 15.12 20.77
C SER A 30 -32.20 14.38 20.95
N GLU A 31 -31.61 14.49 22.15
CA GLU A 31 -30.70 13.49 22.77
C GLU A 31 -31.49 12.25 23.26
N PRO A 32 -30.80 11.12 23.54
CA PRO A 32 -30.57 10.70 24.95
C PRO A 32 -29.16 10.07 25.16
N THR A 33 -28.39 10.41 26.20
CA THR A 33 -28.33 9.89 27.61
C THR A 33 -27.97 8.42 27.86
N SER A 34 -26.95 8.26 28.73
CA SER A 34 -26.65 7.16 29.70
C SER A 34 -26.07 5.85 29.12
N SER A 35 -25.18 5.10 29.79
CA SER A 35 -24.90 4.95 31.23
C SER A 35 -23.50 4.39 31.52
N GLU A 36 -22.94 4.81 32.66
CA GLU A 36 -21.82 4.19 33.37
C GLU A 36 -22.16 2.76 33.85
N VAL A 37 -21.15 1.90 33.98
CA VAL A 37 -21.07 0.89 35.05
C VAL A 37 -19.61 0.56 35.37
N SER A 38 -19.27 0.78 36.63
CA SER A 38 -18.05 0.35 37.31
C SER A 38 -18.21 -1.09 37.81
N SER A 39 -17.10 -1.83 37.92
CA SER A 39 -16.94 -2.83 38.99
C SER A 39 -15.46 -3.15 39.22
N GLU A 40 -14.96 -2.69 40.36
CA GLU A 40 -13.81 -3.27 41.06
C GLU A 40 -14.17 -4.67 41.58
N SER A 41 -13.19 -5.58 41.64
CA SER A 41 -13.09 -6.53 42.76
C SER A 41 -11.72 -7.21 42.78
N SER A 42 -11.04 -6.96 43.89
CA SER A 42 -9.99 -7.73 44.56
C SER A 42 -10.11 -9.25 44.56
N SER A 43 -8.96 -9.94 44.64
CA SER A 43 -8.67 -10.87 45.75
C SER A 43 -7.18 -11.23 45.82
N GLU A 44 -6.63 -11.05 47.01
CA GLU A 44 -5.31 -11.49 47.48
C GLU A 44 -5.23 -13.00 47.79
N ALA A 45 -4.04 -13.39 48.25
CA ALA A 45 -3.68 -14.54 49.10
C ALA A 45 -3.15 -15.78 48.36
N SER A 46 -1.84 -16.05 48.42
CA SER A 46 -1.06 -16.65 49.53
C SER A 46 -1.00 -18.18 49.41
N SER A 47 0.22 -18.72 49.24
CA SER A 47 0.73 -19.82 50.08
C SER A 47 2.15 -20.20 49.67
N GLU A 48 3.08 -19.89 50.57
CA GLU A 48 4.34 -20.62 50.75
C GLU A 48 4.04 -22.05 51.25
N SER A 49 4.83 -23.05 50.86
CA SER A 49 5.22 -24.12 51.78
C SER A 49 6.43 -24.89 51.28
N SER A 50 7.47 -24.84 52.10
CA SER A 50 8.64 -25.70 52.21
C SER A 50 8.33 -27.19 52.35
N SER A 51 9.24 -28.05 51.88
CA SER A 51 9.80 -29.13 52.70
C SER A 51 11.02 -29.77 52.04
N GLU A 52 12.16 -29.63 52.70
CA GLU A 52 13.29 -30.55 52.65
C GLU A 52 12.86 -31.91 53.23
N GLU A 53 13.38 -33.02 52.70
CA GLU A 53 14.21 -34.00 53.44
C GLU A 53 14.43 -35.28 52.62
N ASN A 54 15.70 -35.53 52.31
CA ASN A 54 16.47 -36.72 52.63
C ASN A 54 15.83 -38.13 52.49
N SER A 55 16.41 -38.95 51.60
CA SER A 55 16.53 -40.39 51.82
C SER A 55 17.69 -40.97 51.01
N GLU A 56 18.77 -41.34 51.70
CA GLU A 56 19.75 -42.31 51.22
C GLU A 56 19.11 -43.70 51.14
N SER A 57 19.36 -44.44 50.05
CA SER A 57 19.31 -45.90 50.08
C SER A 57 20.11 -46.48 48.91
N SER A 58 21.23 -47.08 49.26
CA SER A 58 22.02 -48.02 48.45
C SER A 58 21.21 -49.24 48.00
N SER A 59 21.41 -49.69 46.76
CA SER A 59 21.48 -51.12 46.45
C SER A 59 22.12 -51.39 45.10
N GLU A 60 22.90 -52.47 45.12
CA GLU A 60 23.86 -52.92 44.13
C GLU A 60 23.27 -53.37 42.78
N ALA A 61 24.12 -53.20 41.76
CA ALA A 61 24.36 -54.05 40.61
C ALA A 61 23.34 -55.16 40.28
N SER A 62 22.81 -55.09 39.06
CA SER A 62 22.80 -56.25 38.17
C SER A 62 22.79 -55.79 36.72
N SER A 63 23.93 -55.97 36.08
CA SER A 63 24.16 -55.80 34.66
C SER A 63 23.56 -56.99 33.91
N GLU A 64 22.37 -56.82 33.35
CA GLU A 64 21.90 -57.66 32.25
C GLU A 64 21.77 -56.78 30.99
N SER A 65 22.82 -56.86 30.19
CA SER A 65 22.91 -56.39 28.81
C SER A 65 21.92 -57.21 27.96
N SER A 66 20.65 -56.86 28.03
CA SER A 66 19.67 -57.11 26.98
C SER A 66 19.84 -55.99 25.97
N SER A 67 20.43 -56.29 24.81
CA SER A 67 20.37 -55.43 23.64
C SER A 67 18.93 -55.45 23.10
N GLU A 68 17.99 -54.90 23.87
CA GLU A 68 16.77 -54.36 23.29
C GLU A 68 17.24 -53.20 22.42
N GLU A 69 17.17 -53.43 21.11
CA GLU A 69 17.32 -52.43 20.08
C GLU A 69 16.42 -51.26 20.48
N GLN A 70 17.01 -50.24 21.10
CA GLN A 70 16.31 -49.13 21.73
C GLN A 70 15.60 -48.38 20.61
N ARG A 71 14.33 -48.75 20.37
CA ARG A 71 13.52 -48.18 19.30
C ARG A 71 13.59 -46.67 19.45
N PRO A 72 13.90 -45.92 18.37
CA PRO A 72 13.99 -44.48 18.47
C PRO A 72 12.65 -43.95 18.98
N THR A 73 12.68 -43.26 20.12
CA THR A 73 11.51 -42.61 20.67
C THR A 73 11.13 -41.47 19.74
N TRP A 74 9.86 -41.38 19.33
CA TRP A 74 9.35 -40.32 18.46
C TRP A 74 9.22 -38.95 19.18
N GLY A 75 10.13 -38.63 20.10
CA GLY A 75 10.09 -37.45 20.95
C GLY A 75 9.01 -37.50 22.04
N SER A 76 9.05 -36.50 22.93
CA SER A 76 8.02 -36.26 23.95
C SER A 76 7.60 -34.79 23.93
N LYS A 77 6.49 -34.42 24.58
CA LYS A 77 6.06 -33.00 24.60
C LYS A 77 7.13 -32.06 25.18
N SER A 78 7.89 -32.50 26.20
CA SER A 78 8.98 -31.73 26.81
C SER A 78 10.31 -31.83 26.08
N SER A 79 10.43 -32.75 25.11
CA SER A 79 11.63 -32.95 24.28
C SER A 79 11.20 -33.42 22.88
N PRO A 80 10.52 -32.56 22.11
CA PRO A 80 10.06 -32.89 20.76
C PRO A 80 11.27 -33.05 19.83
N LEU A 81 11.11 -33.85 18.77
CA LEU A 81 12.12 -33.97 17.73
C LEU A 81 12.19 -32.67 16.94
N SER A 82 13.38 -32.16 16.65
CA SER A 82 13.56 -31.13 15.63
C SER A 82 13.20 -31.68 14.24
N VAL A 83 12.95 -30.78 13.28
CA VAL A 83 12.71 -31.12 11.87
C VAL A 83 13.82 -32.04 11.32
N ALA A 84 15.09 -31.75 11.58
CA ALA A 84 16.22 -32.58 11.16
C ALA A 84 16.22 -33.98 11.82
N GLU A 85 15.96 -34.07 13.12
CA GLU A 85 15.91 -35.35 13.83
C GLU A 85 14.76 -36.23 13.33
N ALA A 86 13.58 -35.64 13.14
CA ALA A 86 12.43 -36.33 12.56
C ALA A 86 12.74 -36.83 11.14
N ALA A 87 13.37 -35.99 10.30
CA ALA A 87 13.78 -36.37 8.96
C ALA A 87 14.77 -37.54 8.98
N GLU A 88 15.74 -37.55 9.90
CA GLU A 88 16.71 -38.65 10.05
C GLU A 88 16.03 -39.98 10.39
N LEU A 89 15.10 -39.98 11.36
CA LEU A 89 14.34 -41.17 11.74
C LEU A 89 13.48 -41.71 10.59
N MET A 90 12.95 -40.81 9.76
CA MET A 90 12.08 -41.15 8.65
C MET A 90 12.81 -41.50 7.36
N LYS A 91 14.15 -41.43 7.30
CA LYS A 91 14.92 -41.85 6.11
C LYS A 91 14.63 -43.29 5.70
N ASN A 92 14.35 -44.15 6.67
CA ASN A 92 14.06 -45.57 6.45
C ASN A 92 12.60 -45.84 6.03
N PHE A 93 11.77 -44.81 5.86
CA PHE A 93 10.40 -45.00 5.36
C PHE A 93 10.49 -45.28 3.84
N GLU A 94 10.47 -46.57 3.52
CA GLU A 94 10.77 -47.09 2.18
C GLU A 94 9.73 -46.70 1.12
N GLN A 95 8.48 -46.47 1.52
CA GLN A 95 7.37 -46.23 0.59
C GLN A 95 6.49 -45.06 1.02
N THR A 96 5.83 -44.44 0.05
CA THR A 96 4.75 -43.48 0.32
C THR A 96 3.62 -44.17 1.09
N GLY A 97 3.19 -43.56 2.19
CA GLY A 97 2.20 -44.13 3.10
C GLY A 97 2.77 -45.09 4.15
N SER A 98 4.09 -45.16 4.31
CA SER A 98 4.69 -45.77 5.51
C SER A 98 4.43 -44.91 6.73
N TRP A 99 3.91 -45.50 7.80
CA TRP A 99 3.56 -44.82 9.04
C TRP A 99 4.42 -45.31 10.20
N SER A 100 4.70 -44.43 11.16
CA SER A 100 5.20 -44.84 12.47
C SER A 100 4.20 -45.74 13.19
N GLU A 101 4.72 -46.62 14.06
CA GLU A 101 3.90 -47.48 14.93
C GLU A 101 3.30 -46.70 16.10
N GLU A 102 3.98 -45.64 16.53
CA GLU A 102 3.61 -44.80 17.68
C GLU A 102 3.49 -43.34 17.26
N LYS A 103 2.68 -42.59 18.01
CA LYS A 103 2.63 -41.14 17.88
C LYS A 103 3.87 -40.52 18.52
N GLY A 104 4.21 -39.33 18.07
CA GLY A 104 5.26 -38.56 18.71
C GLY A 104 5.15 -37.08 18.42
N TYR A 105 6.19 -36.35 18.81
CA TYR A 105 6.22 -34.90 18.84
C TYR A 105 7.34 -34.37 17.95
N VAL A 106 7.01 -33.37 17.12
CA VAL A 106 7.97 -32.64 16.29
C VAL A 106 7.86 -31.14 16.59
N THR A 107 8.99 -30.45 16.60
CA THR A 107 9.07 -29.00 16.74
C THR A 107 9.81 -28.38 15.57
N GLY A 108 9.41 -27.17 15.19
CA GLY A 108 10.07 -26.42 14.12
C GLY A 108 9.50 -25.01 13.97
N VAL A 109 10.20 -24.21 13.17
CA VAL A 109 9.75 -22.87 12.81
C VAL A 109 8.78 -22.97 11.64
N VAL A 110 7.63 -22.32 11.77
CA VAL A 110 6.59 -22.29 10.74
C VAL A 110 7.06 -21.44 9.57
N LYS A 111 7.21 -22.08 8.41
CA LYS A 111 7.44 -21.41 7.14
C LYS A 111 6.14 -20.86 6.54
N ALA A 112 5.11 -21.70 6.54
CA ALA A 112 3.82 -21.38 5.95
C ALA A 112 2.71 -22.11 6.71
N VAL A 113 1.54 -21.48 6.77
CA VAL A 113 0.33 -22.05 7.34
C VAL A 113 -0.81 -21.93 6.32
N SER A 114 -1.66 -22.95 6.26
CA SER A 114 -2.94 -22.89 5.57
C SER A 114 -4.01 -23.59 6.40
N GLY A 115 -5.25 -23.11 6.30
CA GLY A 115 -6.39 -23.64 7.03
C GLY A 115 -7.08 -22.59 7.92
N PRO A 116 -8.09 -23.00 8.70
CA PRO A 116 -8.59 -24.38 8.82
C PRO A 116 -9.13 -24.92 7.49
N ASN A 117 -8.85 -26.19 7.19
CA ASN A 117 -9.33 -26.91 6.01
C ASN A 117 -10.77 -27.44 6.25
N SER A 118 -11.35 -28.17 5.29
CA SER A 118 -12.71 -28.72 5.41
C SER A 118 -12.91 -29.71 6.57
N HIS A 119 -11.83 -30.22 7.17
CA HIS A 119 -11.82 -31.10 8.33
C HIS A 119 -11.52 -30.34 9.64
N GLY A 120 -11.43 -29.01 9.59
CA GLY A 120 -11.13 -28.15 10.74
C GLY A 120 -9.67 -28.16 11.17
N GLY A 121 -8.76 -28.72 10.35
CA GLY A 121 -7.33 -28.80 10.64
C GLY A 121 -6.48 -27.77 9.88
N TYR A 122 -5.30 -27.48 10.40
CA TYR A 122 -4.29 -26.63 9.79
C TYR A 122 -3.24 -27.49 9.07
N ASN A 123 -2.73 -27.01 7.95
CA ASN A 123 -1.51 -27.52 7.34
C ASN A 123 -0.39 -26.52 7.64
N VAL A 124 0.65 -26.98 8.33
CA VAL A 124 1.79 -26.17 8.76
C VAL A 124 3.04 -26.74 8.13
N ASP A 125 3.69 -25.97 7.28
CA ASP A 125 5.01 -26.31 6.75
C ASP A 125 6.06 -25.78 7.73
N LEU A 126 6.86 -26.69 8.28
CA LEU A 126 8.00 -26.40 9.12
C LEU A 126 9.28 -26.45 8.28
N GLU A 127 10.23 -25.60 8.60
CA GLU A 127 11.56 -25.68 8.00
C GLU A 127 12.68 -25.52 9.03
N ASP A 128 13.80 -26.16 8.72
CA ASP A 128 15.11 -25.77 9.22
C ASP A 128 16.01 -25.36 8.03
N SER A 129 17.31 -25.17 8.27
CA SER A 129 18.25 -24.73 7.24
C SER A 129 18.41 -25.72 6.06
N THR A 130 17.94 -26.95 6.18
CA THR A 130 18.23 -28.07 5.27
C THR A 130 17.05 -29.00 4.98
N HIS A 131 16.00 -28.99 5.81
CA HIS A 131 14.87 -29.91 5.73
C HIS A 131 13.54 -29.17 5.81
N THR A 132 12.52 -29.76 5.19
CA THR A 132 11.12 -29.34 5.31
C THR A 132 10.30 -30.48 5.88
N PHE A 133 9.38 -30.16 6.79
CA PHE A 133 8.48 -31.12 7.42
C PHE A 133 7.07 -30.55 7.46
N GLN A 134 6.05 -31.36 7.31
CA GLN A 134 4.66 -30.88 7.32
C GLN A 134 3.89 -31.41 8.53
N ILE A 135 3.12 -30.56 9.20
CA ILE A 135 2.02 -30.99 10.07
C ILE A 135 0.75 -30.87 9.23
N TYR A 136 0.21 -31.99 8.75
CA TYR A 136 -0.90 -32.03 7.80
C TYR A 136 -2.24 -32.24 8.49
N SER A 137 -3.18 -31.32 8.27
CA SER A 137 -4.55 -31.37 8.78
C SER A 137 -4.67 -31.53 10.30
N ALA A 138 -3.78 -30.88 11.07
CA ALA A 138 -3.78 -30.97 12.53
C ALA A 138 -4.78 -30.01 13.18
N LYS A 139 -5.47 -30.50 14.21
CA LYS A 139 -6.38 -29.68 15.03
C LYS A 139 -5.57 -28.94 16.12
N LEU A 140 -6.10 -27.82 16.62
CA LEU A 140 -5.50 -27.15 17.77
C LEU A 140 -5.88 -27.90 19.06
N GLU A 141 -4.93 -28.16 19.94
CA GLU A 141 -5.18 -28.78 21.25
C GLU A 141 -5.61 -27.71 22.27
N GLY A 142 -6.80 -27.86 22.87
CA GLY A 142 -7.27 -26.96 23.93
C GLY A 142 -7.37 -25.49 23.48
N GLU A 143 -6.67 -24.62 24.19
CA GLU A 143 -6.61 -23.16 23.92
C GLU A 143 -5.38 -22.75 23.09
N THR A 144 -4.70 -23.71 22.46
CA THR A 144 -3.54 -23.43 21.60
C THR A 144 -3.93 -22.43 20.51
N PRO A 145 -3.23 -21.28 20.37
CA PRO A 145 -3.56 -20.30 19.35
C PRO A 145 -3.28 -20.84 17.94
N ALA A 146 -3.89 -20.22 16.94
CA ALA A 146 -3.61 -20.59 15.55
C ALA A 146 -2.16 -20.18 15.19
N PRO A 147 -1.37 -21.07 14.56
CA PRO A 147 0.00 -20.76 14.20
C PRO A 147 0.07 -19.81 13.01
N VAL A 148 1.11 -18.99 12.96
CA VAL A 148 1.44 -18.09 11.86
C VAL A 148 2.89 -18.27 11.42
N ALA A 149 3.24 -17.76 10.23
CA ALA A 149 4.59 -17.88 9.69
C ALA A 149 5.60 -17.18 10.62
N GLY A 150 6.60 -17.94 11.07
CA GLY A 150 7.62 -17.54 12.02
C GLY A 150 7.45 -18.09 13.43
N ASP A 151 6.30 -18.67 13.76
CA ASP A 151 6.12 -19.29 15.08
C ASP A 151 7.02 -20.50 15.26
N THR A 152 7.35 -20.83 16.51
CA THR A 152 7.79 -22.18 16.86
C THR A 152 6.58 -22.97 17.28
N VAL A 153 6.36 -24.15 16.71
CA VAL A 153 5.18 -24.97 17.04
C VAL A 153 5.59 -26.39 17.41
N ILE A 154 4.77 -27.05 18.21
CA ILE A 154 4.90 -28.47 18.50
C ILE A 154 3.70 -29.21 17.89
N GLY A 155 3.98 -30.11 16.94
CA GLY A 155 3.02 -31.03 16.36
C GLY A 155 3.04 -32.39 17.06
N PHE A 156 1.88 -33.03 17.20
CA PHE A 156 1.70 -34.35 17.79
C PHE A 156 0.89 -35.27 16.86
N GLY A 157 1.41 -36.45 16.54
CA GLY A 157 0.69 -37.44 15.76
C GLY A 157 1.58 -38.55 15.20
N TYR A 158 1.05 -39.31 14.24
CA TYR A 158 1.80 -40.35 13.56
C TYR A 158 2.66 -39.74 12.44
N PHE A 159 3.91 -40.15 12.39
CA PHE A 159 4.84 -39.76 11.34
C PHE A 159 4.56 -40.60 10.10
N THR A 160 4.55 -39.97 8.93
CA THR A 160 4.37 -40.64 7.65
C THR A 160 5.17 -39.97 6.56
N LYS A 161 5.58 -40.77 5.58
CA LYS A 161 6.19 -40.25 4.36
C LYS A 161 5.11 -40.25 3.28
N TYR A 162 4.59 -39.08 2.93
CA TYR A 162 3.61 -38.96 1.85
C TYR A 162 4.26 -38.32 0.62
N TYR A 163 4.33 -39.07 -0.49
CA TYR A 163 5.18 -38.76 -1.63
C TYR A 163 6.64 -38.47 -1.21
N GLN A 164 7.10 -37.23 -1.43
CA GLN A 164 8.46 -36.77 -1.11
C GLN A 164 8.49 -35.87 0.14
N LYS A 165 7.42 -35.89 0.94
CA LYS A 165 7.31 -35.09 2.16
C LYS A 165 7.31 -35.97 3.40
N TYR A 166 8.05 -35.54 4.40
CA TYR A 166 7.93 -36.05 5.76
C TYR A 166 6.88 -35.23 6.49
N GLU A 167 5.94 -35.92 7.13
CA GLU A 167 4.84 -35.25 7.78
C GLU A 167 4.36 -35.99 9.03
N ILE A 168 3.70 -35.25 9.91
CA ILE A 168 2.70 -35.80 10.83
C ILE A 168 1.35 -35.54 10.19
N ALA A 169 0.52 -36.57 10.03
CA ALA A 169 -0.75 -36.44 9.32
C ALA A 169 -1.92 -37.10 10.04
N TRP A 170 -3.11 -36.57 9.75
CA TRP A 170 -4.38 -37.23 10.02
C TRP A 170 -4.60 -38.39 9.04
N ASP A 171 -5.13 -39.51 9.53
CA ASP A 171 -5.64 -40.61 8.73
C ASP A 171 -6.85 -41.25 9.43
N GLU A 172 -7.84 -41.70 8.67
CA GLU A 172 -9.10 -42.23 9.21
C GLU A 172 -8.89 -43.46 10.12
N ALA A 173 -7.88 -44.30 9.82
CA ALA A 173 -7.56 -45.49 10.60
C ALA A 173 -6.59 -45.21 11.77
N LYS A 174 -5.75 -44.17 11.66
CA LYS A 174 -4.75 -43.79 12.67
C LYS A 174 -5.24 -42.72 13.65
N GLY A 175 -6.26 -41.96 13.28
CA GLY A 175 -6.87 -40.90 14.08
C GLY A 175 -6.20 -39.53 13.92
N ASP A 176 -6.56 -38.63 14.83
CA ASP A 176 -6.19 -37.22 14.75
C ASP A 176 -4.72 -36.92 15.09
N CYS A 177 -4.22 -35.88 14.43
CA CYS A 177 -2.99 -35.16 14.78
C CYS A 177 -3.33 -33.75 15.28
N PHE A 178 -2.43 -33.19 16.08
CA PHE A 178 -2.66 -31.96 16.82
C PHE A 178 -1.47 -31.01 16.75
N ILE A 179 -1.75 -29.71 16.86
CA ILE A 179 -0.78 -28.69 17.24
C ILE A 179 -1.02 -28.45 18.73
N VAL A 180 -0.01 -28.76 19.53
CA VAL A 180 -0.11 -28.86 21.00
C VAL A 180 0.56 -27.72 21.75
N ASP A 181 1.33 -26.90 21.02
CA ASP A 181 1.94 -25.68 21.51
C ASP A 181 2.31 -24.76 20.34
N VAL A 182 2.20 -23.45 20.55
CA VAL A 182 2.55 -22.40 19.59
C VAL A 182 3.20 -21.25 20.35
N GLN A 183 4.46 -20.97 20.02
CA GLN A 183 5.20 -19.85 20.54
C GLN A 183 5.39 -18.80 19.43
N HIS A 184 4.73 -17.66 19.60
CA HIS A 184 4.96 -16.49 18.75
C HIS A 184 6.34 -15.90 19.05
N ASN A 185 7.27 -16.04 18.11
CA ASN A 185 8.63 -15.54 18.28
C ASN A 185 8.67 -14.02 18.13
N ASP A 186 9.45 -13.32 18.97
CA ASP A 186 9.73 -11.90 18.79
C ASP A 186 10.84 -11.72 17.75
N TYR A 187 10.51 -11.03 16.67
CA TYR A 187 11.45 -10.70 15.62
C TYR A 187 11.94 -9.26 15.71
N PRO A 188 13.23 -9.00 15.44
CA PRO A 188 13.73 -7.64 15.37
C PRO A 188 13.04 -6.88 14.22
N VAL A 189 12.77 -5.61 14.46
CA VAL A 189 12.25 -4.67 13.47
C VAL A 189 13.27 -3.56 13.31
N SER A 190 13.62 -3.27 12.05
CA SER A 190 14.62 -2.25 11.70
C SER A 190 14.08 -1.37 10.59
N SER A 191 14.76 -0.23 10.36
CA SER A 191 14.42 0.63 9.22
C SER A 191 15.63 1.24 8.55
N SER A 192 15.46 1.57 7.28
CA SER A 192 16.41 2.30 6.46
C SER A 192 15.67 3.33 5.60
N ILE A 193 16.19 4.56 5.55
CA ILE A 193 15.67 5.65 4.71
C ILE A 193 16.77 6.03 3.72
N VAL A 194 16.49 5.86 2.43
CA VAL A 194 17.44 6.08 1.35
C VAL A 194 16.85 6.94 0.24
N ASP A 195 17.69 7.57 -0.57
CA ASP A 195 17.29 8.22 -1.82
C ASP A 195 17.17 7.21 -2.98
N SER A 196 16.89 7.70 -4.20
CA SER A 196 16.79 6.89 -5.42
C SER A 196 18.10 6.20 -5.83
N GLU A 197 19.24 6.66 -5.31
CA GLU A 197 20.57 6.11 -5.58
C GLU A 197 21.02 5.13 -4.48
N GLY A 198 20.23 5.02 -3.40
CA GLY A 198 20.49 4.15 -2.26
C GLY A 198 21.34 4.80 -1.16
N ALA A 199 21.62 6.11 -1.24
CA ALA A 199 22.32 6.83 -0.18
C ALA A 199 21.37 7.16 0.97
N ALA A 200 21.88 7.22 2.21
CA ALA A 200 21.08 7.55 3.38
C ALA A 200 20.45 8.96 3.24
N SER A 201 19.15 9.07 3.50
CA SER A 201 18.39 10.31 3.34
C SER A 201 17.78 10.79 4.66
N THR A 202 17.72 12.10 4.84
CA THR A 202 17.07 12.78 5.98
C THR A 202 15.73 13.42 5.61
N LYS A 203 15.25 13.17 4.38
CA LYS A 203 14.03 13.77 3.82
C LYS A 203 12.73 13.09 4.26
N ALA A 204 12.83 12.13 5.16
CA ALA A 204 11.69 11.54 5.83
C ALA A 204 12.04 11.13 7.26
N THR A 205 11.03 10.91 8.08
CA THR A 205 11.16 10.45 9.47
C THR A 205 10.11 9.38 9.74
N ILE A 206 10.54 8.27 10.34
CA ILE A 206 9.67 7.21 10.83
C ILE A 206 9.45 7.41 12.32
N THR A 207 8.20 7.34 12.77
CA THR A 207 7.84 7.32 14.20
C THR A 207 7.03 6.08 14.54
N ASP A 208 7.02 5.72 15.82
CA ASP A 208 6.22 4.62 16.38
C ASP A 208 6.57 3.22 15.86
N LEU A 209 7.68 3.08 15.14
CA LEU A 209 8.20 1.77 14.73
C LEU A 209 8.78 1.05 15.95
N PRO A 210 8.26 -0.12 16.36
CA PRO A 210 8.83 -0.87 17.46
C PRO A 210 10.19 -1.45 17.08
N THR A 211 10.98 -1.87 18.07
CA THR A 211 12.26 -2.55 17.85
C THR A 211 12.13 -4.06 17.71
N THR A 212 11.01 -4.62 18.19
CA THR A 212 10.66 -6.04 18.08
C THR A 212 9.16 -6.19 17.85
N ALA A 213 8.75 -7.28 17.20
CA ALA A 213 7.35 -7.62 17.01
C ALA A 213 7.15 -9.14 17.02
N ALA A 214 6.08 -9.59 17.68
CA ALA A 214 5.71 -10.99 17.70
C ALA A 214 5.31 -11.47 16.29
N SER A 215 5.73 -12.67 15.92
CA SER A 215 5.34 -13.37 14.69
C SER A 215 3.84 -13.27 14.43
N GLY A 216 3.46 -12.86 13.22
CA GLY A 216 2.06 -12.68 12.79
C GLY A 216 1.32 -11.49 13.39
N SER A 217 1.92 -10.72 14.29
CA SER A 217 1.33 -9.49 14.81
C SER A 217 1.37 -8.37 13.75
N THR A 218 0.41 -7.45 13.84
CA THR A 218 0.41 -6.23 13.02
C THR A 218 1.35 -5.20 13.63
N VAL A 219 2.37 -4.80 12.87
CA VAL A 219 3.23 -3.65 13.18
C VAL A 219 2.65 -2.42 12.50
N THR A 220 2.54 -1.32 13.22
CA THR A 220 2.10 -0.02 12.71
C THR A 220 3.15 1.05 12.96
N PHE A 221 3.36 1.94 12.01
CA PHE A 221 4.26 3.09 12.15
C PHE A 221 3.78 4.27 11.30
N THR A 222 4.27 5.47 11.61
CA THR A 222 3.95 6.68 10.83
C THR A 222 5.17 7.13 10.03
N LEU A 223 4.94 7.60 8.81
CA LEU A 223 5.98 8.22 7.99
C LEU A 223 5.64 9.68 7.71
N THR A 224 6.56 10.58 8.05
CA THR A 224 6.50 11.99 7.61
C THR A 224 7.56 12.23 6.55
N VAL A 225 7.16 12.81 5.42
CA VAL A 225 8.05 13.12 4.28
C VAL A 225 8.17 14.64 4.15
N GLU A 226 9.37 15.15 3.88
CA GLU A 226 9.61 16.58 3.63
C GLU A 226 8.85 17.04 2.38
N GLU A 227 8.37 18.28 2.38
CA GLU A 227 7.70 18.88 1.22
C GLU A 227 8.60 18.82 -0.03
N GLY A 228 8.01 18.50 -1.18
CA GLY A 228 8.76 18.34 -2.43
C GLY A 228 9.39 16.96 -2.62
N PHE A 229 9.07 15.99 -1.77
CA PHE A 229 9.51 14.60 -1.91
C PHE A 229 8.33 13.61 -1.86
N ASN A 230 8.51 12.47 -2.52
CA ASN A 230 7.65 11.30 -2.44
C ASN A 230 8.38 10.16 -1.74
N ALA A 231 7.64 9.22 -1.16
CA ALA A 231 8.20 8.02 -0.54
C ALA A 231 7.58 6.75 -1.11
N LYS A 232 8.44 5.78 -1.40
CA LYS A 232 8.08 4.38 -1.61
C LYS A 232 8.46 3.60 -0.36
N VAL A 233 7.51 2.87 0.23
CA VAL A 233 7.72 2.15 1.50
C VAL A 233 7.56 0.65 1.28
N GLU A 234 8.56 -0.11 1.70
CA GLU A 234 8.56 -1.58 1.63
C GLU A 234 8.84 -2.17 3.02
N ALA A 235 8.19 -3.27 3.39
CA ALA A 235 8.52 -4.04 4.57
C ALA A 235 8.60 -5.53 4.21
N GLY A 236 9.65 -6.21 4.63
CA GLY A 236 9.87 -7.63 4.27
C GLY A 236 9.93 -7.87 2.75
N GLY A 237 10.35 -6.85 1.98
CA GLY A 237 10.38 -6.89 0.51
C GLY A 237 9.02 -6.66 -0.19
N LYS A 238 7.96 -6.34 0.55
CA LYS A 238 6.63 -6.05 -0.01
C LYS A 238 6.32 -4.56 0.06
N LEU A 239 5.79 -4.01 -1.04
CA LEU A 239 5.30 -2.64 -1.11
C LEU A 239 4.10 -2.43 -0.19
N LEU A 240 4.15 -1.35 0.60
CA LEU A 240 3.07 -0.94 1.50
C LEU A 240 2.28 0.25 0.92
N THR A 241 1.01 0.32 1.28
CA THR A 241 0.13 1.48 1.04
C THR A 241 -0.12 2.21 2.35
N SER A 242 -0.23 3.54 2.31
CA SER A 242 -0.58 4.32 3.49
C SER A 242 -2.09 4.48 3.66
N ASP A 243 -2.52 4.59 4.91
CA ASP A 243 -3.75 5.27 5.31
C ASP A 243 -3.35 6.51 6.11
N SER A 244 -3.52 7.70 5.54
CA SER A 244 -3.28 8.96 6.25
C SER A 244 -1.88 9.05 6.90
N ASN A 245 -0.83 8.66 6.15
CA ASN A 245 0.58 8.54 6.60
C ASN A 245 0.89 7.41 7.60
N SER A 246 -0.10 6.61 7.97
CA SER A 246 0.07 5.38 8.74
C SER A 246 0.32 4.19 7.81
N TYR A 247 1.27 3.35 8.17
CA TYR A 247 1.65 2.14 7.45
C TYR A 247 1.56 0.94 8.39
N SER A 248 1.19 -0.22 7.84
CA SER A 248 1.14 -1.45 8.60
C SER A 248 1.63 -2.66 7.80
N PHE A 249 2.26 -3.60 8.49
CA PHE A 249 2.62 -4.91 7.93
C PHE A 249 2.49 -6.01 9.00
N ILE A 250 2.45 -7.26 8.57
CA ILE A 250 2.44 -8.43 9.46
C ILE A 250 3.89 -8.85 9.71
N ALA A 251 4.29 -8.94 10.98
CA ALA A 251 5.65 -9.32 11.35
C ALA A 251 5.95 -10.78 10.96
N THR A 252 7.14 -10.97 10.38
CA THR A 252 7.71 -12.27 9.98
C THR A 252 9.18 -12.32 10.41
N SER A 253 9.96 -13.29 9.93
CA SER A 253 11.40 -13.32 10.18
C SER A 253 12.18 -12.18 9.52
N ASN A 254 11.60 -11.47 8.55
CA ASN A 254 12.19 -10.29 7.92
C ASN A 254 11.27 -9.07 8.06
N ASN A 255 11.63 -8.15 8.95
CA ASN A 255 10.86 -6.94 9.25
C ASN A 255 11.64 -5.64 8.99
N GLU A 256 12.57 -5.65 8.04
CA GLU A 256 13.20 -4.40 7.62
C GLU A 256 12.18 -3.51 6.89
N VAL A 257 11.97 -2.30 7.40
CA VAL A 257 11.21 -1.23 6.74
C VAL A 257 12.17 -0.38 5.90
N LYS A 258 12.06 -0.47 4.58
CA LYS A 258 12.84 0.32 3.64
C LYS A 258 11.99 1.45 3.07
N VAL A 259 12.46 2.68 3.22
CA VAL A 259 11.85 3.87 2.63
C VAL A 259 12.79 4.42 1.55
N THR A 260 12.32 4.46 0.32
CA THR A 260 13.01 5.13 -0.79
C THR A 260 12.35 6.48 -1.06
N ILE A 261 13.13 7.53 -0.95
CA ILE A 261 12.72 8.90 -1.23
C ILE A 261 13.08 9.29 -2.66
N THR A 262 12.12 9.89 -3.35
CA THR A 262 12.33 10.53 -4.64
C THR A 262 11.89 11.98 -4.56
N GLU A 263 12.48 12.85 -5.37
CA GLU A 263 11.93 14.20 -5.53
C GLU A 263 10.51 14.09 -6.10
N ALA A 264 9.56 14.76 -5.45
CA ALA A 264 8.26 14.98 -6.05
C ALA A 264 8.49 15.93 -7.22
N GLY A 265 7.97 15.57 -8.40
CA GLY A 265 7.90 16.52 -9.50
C GLY A 265 7.30 17.82 -8.99
N ALA A 266 7.97 18.94 -9.26
CA ALA A 266 7.58 20.21 -8.68
C ALA A 266 6.10 20.54 -8.99
N PRO A 267 5.35 21.12 -8.05
CA PRO A 267 3.90 21.25 -8.16
C PRO A 267 3.52 21.99 -9.44
N LEU A 268 2.72 21.35 -10.28
CA LEU A 268 2.21 21.97 -11.50
C LEU A 268 1.14 22.98 -11.10
N THR A 269 1.32 24.23 -11.51
CA THR A 269 0.25 25.25 -11.41
C THR A 269 -0.63 25.20 -12.65
N GLU A 270 -1.90 25.59 -12.52
CA GLU A 270 -2.83 25.62 -13.65
C GLU A 270 -3.58 26.95 -13.75
N SER A 271 -4.02 27.28 -14.96
CA SER A 271 -4.94 28.39 -15.23
C SER A 271 -5.92 27.98 -16.31
N SER A 272 -7.17 28.42 -16.18
CA SER A 272 -8.25 27.98 -17.07
C SER A 272 -9.23 29.08 -17.41
N ILE A 273 -9.83 29.00 -18.59
CA ILE A 273 -10.88 29.91 -19.05
C ILE A 273 -11.98 29.15 -19.78
N THR A 274 -13.22 29.53 -19.51
CA THR A 274 -14.41 29.11 -20.27
C THR A 274 -14.93 30.31 -21.03
N PHE A 275 -15.00 30.23 -22.36
CA PHE A 275 -15.33 31.39 -23.20
C PHE A 275 -16.78 31.86 -23.05
N ALA A 276 -17.68 30.99 -22.57
CA ALA A 276 -19.05 31.38 -22.26
C ALA A 276 -19.15 32.44 -21.15
N ASP A 277 -18.17 32.47 -20.24
CA ASP A 277 -18.16 33.36 -19.08
C ASP A 277 -17.47 34.70 -19.38
N CYS A 278 -16.96 34.89 -20.60
CA CYS A 278 -16.19 36.06 -20.99
C CYS A 278 -17.06 37.25 -21.45
N GLY A 279 -18.38 37.09 -21.53
CA GLY A 279 -19.30 38.17 -21.86
C GLY A 279 -19.34 38.60 -23.33
N TYR A 280 -18.80 37.80 -24.25
CA TYR A 280 -18.77 38.10 -25.67
C TYR A 280 -20.16 38.13 -26.31
N GLU A 281 -20.36 39.04 -27.25
CA GLU A 281 -21.54 39.09 -28.10
C GLU A 281 -21.48 38.04 -29.22
N ASN A 282 -22.66 37.63 -29.71
CA ASN A 282 -22.73 36.65 -30.78
C ASN A 282 -22.17 37.20 -32.10
N GLY A 283 -21.10 36.59 -32.61
CA GLY A 283 -20.40 37.00 -33.81
C GLY A 283 -19.23 37.96 -33.55
N GLU A 284 -18.93 38.27 -32.29
CA GLU A 284 -17.82 39.15 -31.91
C GLU A 284 -16.47 38.56 -32.33
N ASP A 285 -15.61 39.40 -32.92
CA ASP A 285 -14.24 39.02 -33.26
C ASP A 285 -13.41 38.87 -31.98
N VAL A 286 -12.75 37.72 -31.83
CA VAL A 286 -11.85 37.46 -30.71
C VAL A 286 -10.44 37.32 -31.26
N THR A 287 -9.55 38.26 -30.90
CA THR A 287 -8.16 38.29 -31.37
C THR A 287 -7.18 37.85 -30.28
N SER A 288 -7.45 38.19 -29.02
CA SER A 288 -6.62 37.79 -27.89
C SER A 288 -7.41 37.77 -26.58
N VAL A 289 -6.97 36.92 -25.65
CA VAL A 289 -7.52 36.82 -24.29
C VAL A 289 -6.37 36.64 -23.31
N THR A 290 -6.31 37.45 -22.25
CA THR A 290 -5.38 37.23 -21.14
C THR A 290 -5.95 36.16 -20.23
N LEU A 291 -5.24 35.03 -20.11
CA LEU A 291 -5.66 33.92 -19.26
C LEU A 291 -5.30 34.19 -17.78
N ASP A 292 -4.08 34.69 -17.57
CA ASP A 292 -3.52 35.07 -16.28
C ASP A 292 -2.38 36.08 -16.49
N THR A 293 -1.67 36.48 -15.42
CA THR A 293 -0.58 37.47 -15.48
C THR A 293 0.63 37.03 -16.32
N SER A 294 0.78 35.72 -16.55
CA SER A 294 1.90 35.10 -17.26
C SER A 294 1.51 34.57 -18.64
N THR A 295 0.22 34.43 -18.96
CA THR A 295 -0.26 33.69 -20.15
C THR A 295 -1.30 34.45 -20.97
N THR A 296 -1.10 34.45 -22.28
CA THR A 296 -2.02 35.03 -23.27
C THR A 296 -2.41 34.00 -24.31
N LEU A 297 -3.68 34.04 -24.71
CA LEU A 297 -4.27 33.29 -25.80
C LEU A 297 -4.44 34.22 -27.00
N SER A 298 -3.92 33.87 -28.19
CA SER A 298 -4.17 34.63 -29.43
C SER A 298 -4.90 33.80 -30.47
N PHE A 299 -5.67 34.50 -31.31
CA PHE A 299 -6.51 33.93 -32.35
C PHE A 299 -6.27 34.70 -33.66
N GLU A 300 -5.30 34.22 -34.43
CA GLU A 300 -4.81 34.92 -35.62
C GLU A 300 -5.46 34.37 -36.89
N ASN A 301 -5.83 35.29 -37.79
CA ASN A 301 -6.20 34.94 -39.15
C ASN A 301 -4.92 34.79 -40.00
N ASN A 302 -4.54 33.56 -40.33
CA ASN A 302 -3.34 33.25 -41.11
C ASN A 302 -3.66 33.01 -42.59
N GLY A 303 -4.40 33.95 -43.20
CA GLY A 303 -4.76 33.95 -44.63
C GLY A 303 -6.08 33.23 -44.95
N GLY A 304 -6.95 33.06 -43.96
CA GLY A 304 -8.33 32.64 -44.11
C GLY A 304 -9.30 33.80 -44.39
N ASN A 305 -10.50 33.47 -44.85
CA ASN A 305 -11.53 34.47 -45.17
C ASN A 305 -12.18 35.10 -43.93
N ASN A 306 -12.12 34.43 -42.77
CA ASN A 306 -12.78 34.85 -41.55
C ASN A 306 -11.82 34.86 -40.36
N SER A 307 -11.76 35.97 -39.63
CA SER A 307 -11.20 36.02 -38.28
C SER A 307 -11.99 35.11 -37.32
N SER A 308 -11.31 34.67 -36.27
CA SER A 308 -11.94 33.89 -35.20
C SER A 308 -12.99 34.72 -34.48
N LYS A 309 -14.13 34.11 -34.20
CA LYS A 309 -15.31 34.79 -33.63
C LYS A 309 -15.99 33.95 -32.57
N TYR A 310 -16.53 34.59 -31.54
CA TYR A 310 -17.39 33.94 -30.57
C TYR A 310 -18.81 33.77 -31.11
N TYR A 311 -19.46 32.65 -30.79
CA TYR A 311 -20.87 32.42 -31.11
C TYR A 311 -21.60 31.77 -29.94
N ASN A 312 -22.81 32.26 -29.65
CA ASN A 312 -23.69 31.68 -28.64
C ASN A 312 -24.11 30.26 -29.04
N THR A 313 -24.26 29.99 -30.35
CA THR A 313 -24.52 28.65 -30.86
C THR A 313 -23.29 27.75 -30.67
N GLY A 314 -23.34 26.90 -29.65
CA GLY A 314 -22.24 26.05 -29.22
C GLY A 314 -21.26 26.76 -28.28
N THR A 315 -21.60 27.97 -27.80
CA THR A 315 -20.89 28.70 -26.71
C THR A 315 -19.37 28.62 -26.81
N ALA A 316 -18.83 28.99 -27.96
CA ALA A 316 -17.44 28.72 -28.31
C ALA A 316 -16.88 29.74 -29.30
N ILE A 317 -15.56 29.88 -29.29
CA ILE A 317 -14.81 30.58 -30.32
C ILE A 317 -14.64 29.64 -31.53
N ARG A 318 -14.96 30.15 -32.72
CA ARG A 318 -14.72 29.46 -33.98
C ARG A 318 -13.33 29.77 -34.50
N ILE A 319 -12.46 28.77 -34.53
CA ILE A 319 -11.15 28.83 -35.19
C ILE A 319 -11.35 28.39 -36.64
N TYR A 320 -11.55 29.36 -37.54
CA TYR A 320 -11.84 29.08 -38.95
C TYR A 320 -10.65 28.44 -39.69
N GLY A 321 -10.92 27.88 -40.85
CA GLY A 321 -9.88 27.36 -41.75
C GLY A 321 -8.81 28.41 -42.02
N LYS A 322 -7.55 28.00 -41.87
CA LYS A 322 -6.33 28.83 -41.87
C LYS A 322 -6.18 29.80 -40.71
N ASN A 323 -6.96 29.68 -39.64
CA ASN A 323 -6.68 30.42 -38.41
C ASN A 323 -5.72 29.63 -37.51
N VAL A 324 -4.99 30.36 -36.67
CA VAL A 324 -4.05 29.83 -35.69
C VAL A 324 -4.48 30.27 -34.30
N PHE A 325 -4.62 29.31 -33.39
CA PHE A 325 -4.74 29.55 -31.97
C PHE A 325 -3.37 29.38 -31.31
N THR A 326 -2.96 30.32 -30.47
CA THR A 326 -1.65 30.30 -29.81
C THR A 326 -1.81 30.49 -28.31
N VAL A 327 -1.13 29.67 -27.51
CA VAL A 327 -0.90 29.88 -26.09
C VAL A 327 0.54 30.36 -25.92
N SER A 328 0.72 31.56 -25.36
CA SER A 328 2.04 32.14 -25.06
C SER A 328 2.15 32.40 -23.57
N SER A 329 3.18 31.86 -22.92
CA SER A 329 3.43 32.05 -21.50
C SER A 329 4.85 32.51 -21.20
N THR A 330 5.04 33.26 -20.12
CA THR A 330 6.39 33.49 -19.55
C THR A 330 6.90 32.27 -18.79
N GLN A 331 6.01 31.37 -18.37
CA GLN A 331 6.31 30.10 -17.71
C GLN A 331 6.46 28.98 -18.74
N ASN A 332 7.12 27.89 -18.35
CA ASN A 332 7.18 26.69 -19.17
C ASN A 332 5.84 25.95 -19.05
N ILE A 333 5.29 25.49 -20.17
CA ILE A 333 4.00 24.83 -20.29
C ILE A 333 4.24 23.32 -20.31
N ALA A 334 3.58 22.60 -19.41
CA ALA A 334 3.58 21.13 -19.36
C ALA A 334 2.53 20.55 -20.32
N SER A 335 1.32 21.10 -20.29
CA SER A 335 0.23 20.69 -21.18
C SER A 335 -0.82 21.79 -21.38
N VAL A 336 -1.58 21.64 -22.46
CA VAL A 336 -2.76 22.46 -22.74
C VAL A 336 -3.95 21.53 -23.00
N GLU A 337 -4.97 21.61 -22.15
CA GLU A 337 -6.21 20.87 -22.31
C GLU A 337 -7.25 21.75 -23.02
N LEU A 338 -7.82 21.25 -24.11
CA LEU A 338 -8.76 21.98 -24.95
C LEU A 338 -10.12 21.28 -24.92
N THR A 339 -11.18 22.03 -24.62
CA THR A 339 -12.54 21.50 -24.77
C THR A 339 -13.18 22.06 -26.01
N PHE A 340 -13.65 21.19 -26.90
CA PHE A 340 -14.41 21.58 -28.09
C PHE A 340 -15.89 21.28 -27.90
N SER A 341 -16.77 22.24 -28.16
CA SER A 341 -18.22 22.01 -28.06
C SER A 341 -18.76 21.20 -29.25
N SER A 342 -18.12 21.31 -30.41
CA SER A 342 -18.31 20.46 -31.59
C SER A 342 -17.24 20.81 -32.65
N ASN A 343 -17.20 20.06 -33.75
CA ASN A 343 -16.21 20.24 -34.83
C ASN A 343 -14.78 20.26 -34.29
N ALA A 344 -14.44 19.33 -33.40
CA ALA A 344 -13.09 19.22 -32.85
C ALA A 344 -12.05 18.96 -33.98
N PRO A 345 -10.78 19.31 -33.77
CA PRO A 345 -9.73 19.07 -34.76
C PRO A 345 -9.58 17.59 -35.08
N THR A 346 -9.19 17.31 -36.32
CA THR A 346 -8.80 15.98 -36.81
C THR A 346 -7.35 16.05 -37.32
N GLU A 347 -6.68 14.90 -37.34
CA GLU A 347 -5.25 14.80 -37.69
C GLU A 347 -4.92 15.37 -39.07
N ASP A 348 -5.82 15.23 -40.05
CA ASP A 348 -5.65 15.74 -41.42
C ASP A 348 -5.85 17.25 -41.56
N LYS A 349 -6.42 17.92 -40.55
CA LYS A 349 -6.84 19.35 -40.60
C LYS A 349 -6.20 20.20 -39.51
N CYS A 350 -5.34 19.63 -38.70
CA CYS A 350 -4.77 20.28 -37.54
C CYS A 350 -3.26 20.04 -37.48
N VAL A 351 -2.50 21.13 -37.32
CA VAL A 351 -1.08 21.07 -37.04
C VAL A 351 -0.83 21.74 -35.70
N VAL A 352 -0.10 21.06 -34.82
CA VAL A 352 0.31 21.58 -33.52
C VAL A 352 1.82 21.76 -33.49
N THR A 353 2.30 22.85 -32.87
CA THR A 353 3.72 23.08 -32.58
C THR A 353 3.91 23.33 -31.09
N GLY A 354 5.11 23.03 -30.57
CA GLY A 354 5.43 23.09 -29.14
C GLY A 354 4.96 21.86 -28.35
N GLY A 355 4.42 20.85 -29.02
CA GLY A 355 3.95 19.62 -28.41
C GLY A 355 3.19 18.71 -29.38
N SER A 356 2.53 17.69 -28.83
CA SER A 356 1.72 16.72 -29.56
C SER A 356 0.29 16.67 -29.03
N LEU A 357 -0.70 16.77 -29.93
CA LEU A 357 -2.12 16.71 -29.60
C LEU A 357 -2.64 15.27 -29.58
N ASN A 358 -3.25 14.86 -28.48
CA ASN A 358 -4.07 13.65 -28.42
C ASN A 358 -5.49 13.95 -28.94
N TYR A 359 -5.86 13.41 -30.10
CA TYR A 359 -7.15 13.67 -30.74
C TYR A 359 -8.37 13.01 -30.06
N SER A 360 -8.15 12.15 -29.06
CA SER A 360 -9.23 11.54 -28.27
C SER A 360 -9.58 12.36 -27.02
N THR A 361 -8.57 12.95 -26.38
CA THR A 361 -8.73 13.73 -25.14
C THR A 361 -8.61 15.24 -25.35
N TYR A 362 -8.13 15.66 -26.52
CA TYR A 362 -7.81 17.04 -26.87
C TYR A 362 -6.82 17.72 -25.92
N VAL A 363 -5.86 16.94 -25.42
CA VAL A 363 -4.75 17.41 -24.61
C VAL A 363 -3.50 17.50 -25.48
N ILE A 364 -2.85 18.67 -25.48
CA ILE A 364 -1.52 18.88 -26.04
C ILE A 364 -0.51 18.61 -24.93
N THR A 365 0.27 17.55 -25.05
CA THR A 365 1.46 17.33 -24.22
C THR A 365 2.60 18.14 -24.80
N CYS A 366 3.17 19.06 -24.03
CA CYS A 366 4.17 20.00 -24.53
C CYS A 366 5.59 19.42 -24.44
N ASP A 367 6.44 19.84 -25.37
CA ASP A 367 7.87 19.54 -25.31
C ASP A 367 8.54 20.23 -24.10
N ALA A 368 9.71 19.74 -23.70
CA ALA A 368 10.44 20.33 -22.57
C ALA A 368 10.77 21.81 -22.83
N ASN A 369 10.54 22.66 -21.83
CA ASN A 369 10.76 24.12 -21.88
C ASN A 369 9.91 24.89 -22.90
N THR A 370 8.81 24.31 -23.39
CA THR A 370 7.88 25.01 -24.27
C THR A 370 7.25 26.21 -23.56
N LYS A 371 7.32 27.39 -24.18
CA LYS A 371 6.62 28.62 -23.74
C LYS A 371 5.53 29.08 -24.69
N VAL A 372 5.51 28.51 -25.90
CA VAL A 372 4.55 28.85 -26.95
C VAL A 372 4.05 27.57 -27.60
N VAL A 373 2.73 27.40 -27.62
CA VAL A 373 2.05 26.28 -28.27
C VAL A 373 1.12 26.87 -29.32
N THR A 374 1.11 26.31 -30.53
CA THR A 374 0.14 26.71 -31.56
C THR A 374 -0.71 25.53 -32.01
N LEU A 375 -1.97 25.80 -32.31
CA LEU A 375 -2.89 24.91 -32.99
C LEU A 375 -3.39 25.62 -34.25
N SER A 376 -2.99 25.09 -35.41
CA SER A 376 -3.33 25.62 -36.72
C SER A 376 -4.42 24.80 -37.37
N ASN A 377 -5.54 25.43 -37.72
CA ASN A 377 -6.55 24.81 -38.57
C ASN A 377 -6.08 24.89 -40.03
N THR A 378 -5.61 23.78 -40.59
CA THR A 378 -5.04 23.74 -41.94
C THR A 378 -6.10 23.58 -43.04
N ALA A 379 -7.38 23.43 -42.67
CA ALA A 379 -8.46 23.28 -43.64
C ALA A 379 -8.66 24.56 -44.47
N SER A 380 -9.01 24.40 -45.75
CA SER A 380 -9.37 25.51 -46.63
C SER A 380 -10.76 26.12 -46.32
N SER A 381 -11.60 25.39 -45.57
CA SER A 381 -12.92 25.81 -45.12
C SER A 381 -13.32 25.07 -43.83
N GLY A 382 -14.35 25.56 -43.14
CA GLY A 382 -14.80 25.02 -41.85
C GLY A 382 -14.20 25.74 -40.65
N HIS A 383 -14.47 25.23 -39.44
CA HIS A 383 -14.00 25.81 -38.18
C HIS A 383 -14.01 24.79 -37.04
N PHE A 384 -13.10 24.96 -36.08
CA PHE A 384 -13.16 24.29 -34.78
C PHE A 384 -13.93 25.12 -33.77
N ARG A 385 -14.73 24.52 -32.88
CA ARG A 385 -15.47 25.28 -31.84
C ARG A 385 -14.83 25.07 -30.47
N LEU A 386 -13.89 25.93 -30.12
CA LEU A 386 -13.16 25.88 -28.85
C LEU A 386 -13.99 26.55 -27.75
N ALA A 387 -14.38 25.80 -26.73
CA ALA A 387 -15.24 26.22 -25.63
C ALA A 387 -14.46 26.64 -24.38
N SER A 388 -13.38 25.94 -24.06
CA SER A 388 -12.51 26.26 -22.93
C SER A 388 -11.07 25.83 -23.17
N VAL A 389 -10.16 26.45 -22.41
CA VAL A 389 -8.73 26.15 -22.39
C VAL A 389 -8.28 26.04 -20.94
N LYS A 390 -7.50 25.02 -20.63
CA LYS A 390 -6.76 24.89 -19.37
C LYS A 390 -5.28 24.70 -19.70
N VAL A 391 -4.42 25.50 -19.09
CA VAL A 391 -2.97 25.45 -19.26
C VAL A 391 -2.36 24.99 -17.95
N ILE A 392 -1.50 23.98 -18.03
CA ILE A 392 -0.75 23.43 -16.90
C ILE A 392 0.71 23.79 -17.11
N TYR A 393 1.31 24.44 -16.12
CA TYR A 393 2.70 24.89 -16.16
C TYR A 393 3.61 23.89 -15.48
N THR A 394 4.83 23.72 -16.00
CA THR A 394 5.90 23.11 -15.20
C THR A 394 6.29 24.10 -14.11
N ALA A 395 6.76 23.63 -12.96
CA ALA A 395 7.28 24.55 -11.95
C ALA A 395 8.44 25.39 -12.51
N ALA A 396 8.59 26.59 -11.94
CA ALA A 396 9.57 27.60 -12.32
C ALA A 396 11.01 27.20 -11.98
#